data_AF-A0A1Y1W842-F1
#
_entry.id   AF-A0A1Y1W842-F1
#
_cell.length_a   1.000
_cell.length_b   1.000
_cell.length_c   1.000
_cell.angle_alpha   90.00
_cell.angle_beta   90.00
_cell.angle_gamma   90.00
#
_symmetry.space_group_name_H-M   'P 1'
#
loop_
_entity.id
_entity.type
_entity.pdbx_description
1 polymer ?
#
loop_
_entity_poly.entity_id
_entity_poly.type
_entity_poly.pdbx_seq_one_letter_code
_entity_poly.pdbx_strand_id
1 'polypeptide(L)'
;MQIHTVEQLENLSLKELYEKQKEITQNEIQAICEKDQRLASKIHISELVGMMVKVLGDESLFNVLDDSDFEKVTLSYVEDARNLVNNVQTEPSIEALSKASSLLFKALYVYPDNVSVYHLLSFISLIMNQFNIALEIAEMGQCIDESYEPLNELIEEINMILSQLEGTEDQEPLIEDNELSEGLRTALCNIFDKFDKDEDGLLNFDEVAELINATNGQYPDRSFIQQMIGMFNSMVVNSINGADGNGDADKLTREAFLAFYLKQTLEDPSETRSDLEKFGYDSKLLIQRDISPPA
;
A
#
# COMPACT_ATOMS: atom_id res chain seq x y z
N MET A 1 27.21 -19.94 -16.38
CA MET A 1 27.35 -19.11 -15.19
C MET A 1 28.45 -18.10 -15.47
N GLN A 2 28.09 -16.89 -15.89
CA GLN A 2 29.07 -15.83 -16.14
C GLN A 2 29.41 -15.22 -14.78
N ILE A 3 30.67 -15.36 -14.35
CA ILE A 3 31.16 -14.65 -13.17
C ILE A 3 31.29 -13.18 -13.58
N HIS A 4 30.39 -12.34 -13.10
CA HIS A 4 30.50 -10.89 -13.28
C HIS A 4 31.67 -10.37 -12.44
N THR A 5 32.53 -9.55 -13.03
CA THR A 5 33.61 -8.90 -12.26
C THR A 5 33.04 -7.73 -11.47
N VAL A 6 33.63 -7.43 -10.30
CA VAL A 6 33.27 -6.25 -9.48
C VAL A 6 33.26 -4.98 -10.34
N GLU A 7 34.29 -4.79 -11.17
CA GLU A 7 34.41 -3.67 -12.12
C GLU A 7 33.24 -3.58 -13.13
N GLN A 8 32.64 -4.69 -13.53
CA GLN A 8 31.48 -4.68 -14.44
C GLN A 8 30.23 -4.15 -13.74
N LEU A 9 30.03 -4.54 -12.48
CA LEU A 9 28.84 -4.15 -11.71
C LEU A 9 28.94 -2.72 -11.18
N GLU A 10 30.14 -2.24 -10.83
CA GLU A 10 30.35 -0.87 -10.36
C GLU A 10 29.91 0.19 -11.37
N ASN A 11 30.07 -0.10 -12.67
CA ASN A 11 29.73 0.83 -13.75
C ASN A 11 28.25 0.83 -14.16
N LEU A 12 27.44 -0.08 -13.61
CA LEU A 12 26.01 -0.13 -13.88
C LEU A 12 25.27 1.03 -13.21
N SER A 13 24.24 1.56 -13.88
CA SER A 13 23.23 2.40 -13.24
C SER A 13 22.46 1.61 -12.17
N LEU A 14 21.73 2.30 -11.27
CA LEU A 14 20.90 1.62 -10.29
C LEU A 14 19.84 0.71 -10.94
N LYS A 15 19.24 1.15 -12.05
CA LYS A 15 18.23 0.36 -12.78
C LYS A 15 18.82 -0.91 -13.35
N GLU A 16 19.98 -0.80 -14.00
CA GLU A 16 20.69 -1.97 -14.53
C GLU A 16 21.13 -2.92 -13.42
N LEU A 17 21.61 -2.38 -12.28
CA LEU A 17 22.00 -3.18 -11.12
C LEU A 17 20.80 -3.92 -10.53
N TYR A 18 19.66 -3.26 -10.38
CA TYR A 18 18.41 -3.87 -9.89
C TYR A 18 17.91 -5.00 -10.79
N GLU A 19 17.88 -4.79 -12.12
CA GLU A 19 17.50 -5.85 -13.05
C GLU A 19 18.51 -6.99 -13.03
N LYS A 20 19.81 -6.69 -12.87
CA LYS A 20 20.86 -7.69 -12.82
C LYS A 20 20.80 -8.56 -11.57
N GLN A 21 20.37 -8.02 -10.42
CA GLN A 21 20.22 -8.79 -9.18
C GLN A 21 19.25 -9.96 -9.33
N LYS A 22 18.22 -9.83 -10.18
CA LYS A 22 17.28 -10.92 -10.47
C LYS A 22 17.94 -12.13 -11.15
N GLU A 23 19.11 -11.93 -11.74
CA GLU A 23 19.88 -12.96 -12.46
C GLU A 23 21.07 -13.51 -11.65
N ILE A 24 21.46 -12.84 -10.57
CA ILE A 24 22.62 -13.19 -9.73
C ILE A 24 22.13 -13.97 -8.51
N THR A 25 22.85 -15.04 -8.13
CA THR A 25 22.48 -15.80 -6.92
C THR A 25 22.83 -15.03 -5.65
N GLN A 26 22.08 -15.24 -4.56
CA GLN A 26 22.38 -14.62 -3.25
C GLN A 26 23.82 -14.89 -2.79
N ASN A 27 24.35 -16.09 -3.05
CA ASN A 27 25.73 -16.45 -2.73
C ASN A 27 26.77 -15.61 -3.50
N GLU A 28 26.48 -15.24 -4.74
CA GLU A 28 27.34 -14.37 -5.54
C GLU A 28 27.29 -12.93 -5.04
N ILE A 29 26.10 -12.42 -4.69
CA ILE A 29 25.94 -11.09 -4.09
C ILE A 29 26.73 -11.02 -2.78
N GLN A 30 26.60 -12.01 -1.90
CA GLN A 30 27.32 -12.05 -0.64
C GLN A 30 28.85 -12.04 -0.84
N ALA A 31 29.35 -12.85 -1.78
CA ALA A 31 30.78 -12.89 -2.11
C ALA A 31 31.30 -11.58 -2.74
N ILE A 32 30.44 -10.79 -3.38
CA ILE A 32 30.76 -9.45 -3.88
C ILE A 32 30.80 -8.45 -2.71
N CYS A 33 29.80 -8.48 -1.84
CA CYS A 33 29.70 -7.58 -0.69
C CYS A 33 30.86 -7.74 0.29
N GLU A 34 31.39 -8.94 0.45
CA GLU A 34 32.60 -9.20 1.26
C GLU A 34 33.88 -8.57 0.70
N LYS A 35 33.92 -8.31 -0.63
CA LYS A 35 35.11 -7.81 -1.32
C LYS A 35 35.11 -6.29 -1.51
N ASP A 36 33.94 -5.70 -1.64
CA ASP A 36 33.79 -4.27 -1.92
C ASP A 36 32.57 -3.68 -1.19
N GLN A 37 32.85 -2.94 -0.12
CA GLN A 37 31.82 -2.30 0.71
C GLN A 37 31.03 -1.23 -0.07
N ARG A 38 31.66 -0.55 -1.03
CA ARG A 38 30.99 0.50 -1.82
C ARG A 38 30.01 -0.11 -2.80
N LEU A 39 30.41 -1.18 -3.49
CA LEU A 39 29.51 -1.93 -4.36
C LEU A 39 28.39 -2.59 -3.55
N ALA A 40 28.67 -3.09 -2.34
CA ALA A 40 27.66 -3.61 -1.42
C ALA A 40 26.57 -2.56 -1.11
N SER A 41 26.98 -1.35 -0.71
CA SER A 41 26.06 -0.24 -0.48
C SER A 41 25.26 0.12 -1.73
N LYS A 42 25.89 0.12 -2.92
CA LYS A 42 25.19 0.43 -4.18
C LYS A 42 24.15 -0.64 -4.55
N ILE A 43 24.47 -1.92 -4.37
CA ILE A 43 23.55 -3.05 -4.55
C ILE A 43 22.35 -2.88 -3.62
N HIS A 44 22.60 -2.67 -2.34
CA HIS A 44 21.56 -2.48 -1.34
C HIS A 44 20.66 -1.27 -1.64
N ILE A 45 21.24 -0.13 -2.01
CA ILE A 45 20.46 1.06 -2.40
C ILE A 45 19.62 0.78 -3.65
N SER A 46 20.15 0.06 -4.65
CA SER A 46 19.36 -0.27 -5.85
C SER A 46 18.16 -1.18 -5.56
N GLU A 47 18.29 -2.06 -4.57
CA GLU A 47 17.20 -2.91 -4.10
C GLU A 47 16.10 -2.07 -3.43
N LEU A 48 16.47 -1.21 -2.48
CA LEU A 48 15.54 -0.28 -1.84
C LEU A 48 14.87 0.68 -2.84
N VAL A 49 15.62 1.17 -3.84
CA VAL A 49 15.06 1.99 -4.92
C VAL A 49 14.03 1.19 -5.72
N GLY A 50 14.35 -0.06 -6.08
CA GLY A 50 13.41 -0.94 -6.76
C GLY A 50 12.12 -1.18 -5.95
N MET A 51 12.22 -1.32 -4.63
CA MET A 51 11.06 -1.40 -3.74
C MET A 51 10.23 -0.11 -3.79
N MET A 52 10.86 1.06 -3.62
CA MET A 52 10.14 2.34 -3.61
C MET A 52 9.53 2.73 -4.96
N VAL A 53 10.13 2.29 -6.08
CA VAL A 53 9.52 2.45 -7.41
C VAL A 53 8.21 1.67 -7.49
N LYS A 54 8.12 0.47 -6.90
CA LYS A 54 6.85 -0.27 -6.82
C LYS A 54 5.83 0.43 -5.95
N VAL A 55 6.26 0.99 -4.82
CA VAL A 55 5.41 1.71 -3.86
C VAL A 55 4.81 2.98 -4.47
N LEU A 56 5.64 3.78 -5.15
CA LEU A 56 5.28 5.14 -5.58
C LEU A 56 4.93 5.23 -7.07
N GLY A 57 5.27 4.22 -7.87
CA GLY A 57 5.11 4.25 -9.33
C GLY A 57 6.04 5.25 -10.03
N ASP A 58 7.10 5.72 -9.37
CA ASP A 58 7.99 6.76 -9.89
C ASP A 58 9.36 6.22 -10.32
N GLU A 59 9.53 5.92 -11.61
CA GLU A 59 10.81 5.45 -12.16
C GLU A 59 11.96 6.47 -12.05
N SER A 60 11.67 7.75 -11.80
CA SER A 60 12.73 8.77 -11.69
C SER A 60 13.65 8.54 -10.50
N LEU A 61 13.20 7.75 -9.51
CA LEU A 61 14.01 7.35 -8.34
C LEU A 61 15.29 6.60 -8.74
N PHE A 62 15.34 5.92 -9.90
CA PHE A 62 16.56 5.27 -10.37
C PHE A 62 17.67 6.26 -10.76
N ASN A 63 17.32 7.51 -11.09
CA ASN A 63 18.27 8.55 -11.50
C ASN A 63 18.81 9.35 -10.32
N VAL A 64 18.42 9.01 -9.07
CA VAL A 64 18.80 9.74 -7.86
C VAL A 64 20.31 9.85 -7.66
N LEU A 65 21.06 8.84 -8.10
CA LEU A 65 22.51 8.76 -7.89
C LEU A 65 23.34 9.32 -9.05
N ASP A 66 22.72 9.79 -10.14
CA ASP A 66 23.44 10.29 -11.31
C ASP A 66 23.93 11.74 -11.15
N ASP A 67 23.53 12.42 -10.08
CA ASP A 67 23.83 13.82 -9.82
C ASP A 67 25.23 13.98 -9.17
N SER A 68 26.20 14.58 -9.86
CA SER A 68 27.61 14.62 -9.46
C SER A 68 27.95 15.44 -8.18
N ASP A 69 26.96 15.91 -7.42
CA ASP A 69 27.10 16.90 -6.35
C ASP A 69 26.88 16.35 -4.91
N PHE A 70 27.24 15.08 -4.65
CA PHE A 70 27.04 14.44 -3.33
C PHE A 70 27.87 15.03 -2.18
N GLU A 71 28.96 15.75 -2.46
CA GLU A 71 29.92 16.16 -1.42
C GLU A 71 29.46 17.33 -0.53
N LYS A 72 28.33 18.00 -0.81
CA LYS A 72 28.02 19.29 -0.15
C LYS A 72 26.83 19.36 0.80
N VAL A 73 25.94 18.38 0.88
CA VAL A 73 24.78 18.51 1.77
C VAL A 73 24.32 17.13 2.22
N THR A 74 24.52 16.78 3.49
CA THR A 74 24.38 15.38 3.93
C THR A 74 23.36 15.21 5.06
N LEU A 75 23.39 16.08 6.07
CA LEU A 75 22.44 16.05 7.18
C LEU A 75 21.11 16.77 6.88
N SER A 76 21.10 17.72 5.93
CA SER A 76 19.87 18.42 5.53
C SER A 76 18.86 17.47 4.90
N TYR A 77 19.31 16.46 4.12
CA TYR A 77 18.40 15.61 3.35
C TYR A 77 17.41 14.82 4.20
N VAL A 78 17.85 14.28 5.34
CA VAL A 78 16.95 13.52 6.23
C VAL A 78 15.92 14.45 6.87
N GLU A 79 16.34 15.66 7.26
CA GLU A 79 15.43 16.66 7.85
C GLU A 79 14.46 17.21 6.81
N ASP A 80 14.93 17.51 5.60
CA ASP A 80 14.10 17.95 4.48
C ASP A 80 13.08 16.87 4.08
N ALA A 81 13.51 15.60 4.03
CA ALA A 81 12.61 14.47 3.78
C ALA A 81 11.55 14.33 4.88
N ARG A 82 11.96 14.43 6.16
CA ARG A 82 11.03 14.38 7.29
C ARG A 82 9.99 15.50 7.22
N ASN A 83 10.41 16.71 6.86
CA ASN A 83 9.49 17.84 6.68
C ASN A 83 8.50 17.59 5.55
N LEU A 84 8.94 16.99 4.43
CA LEU A 84 8.04 16.60 3.34
C LEU A 84 7.03 15.54 3.80
N VAL A 85 7.47 14.50 4.50
CA VAL A 85 6.59 13.43 5.02
C VAL A 85 5.57 13.98 6.00
N ASN A 86 5.98 14.86 6.93
CA ASN A 86 5.06 15.48 7.88
C ASN A 86 3.99 16.33 7.18
N ASN A 87 4.34 17.03 6.09
CA ASN A 87 3.36 17.81 5.34
C ASN A 87 2.34 16.92 4.61
N VAL A 88 2.73 15.71 4.18
CA VAL A 88 1.83 14.76 3.52
C VAL A 88 0.69 14.30 4.43
N GLN A 89 0.89 14.27 5.76
CA GLN A 89 -0.18 13.99 6.71
C GLN A 89 -1.32 15.02 6.66
N THR A 90 -1.02 16.24 6.20
CA THR A 90 -2.04 17.29 6.03
C THR A 90 -2.61 17.37 4.63
N GLU A 91 -1.81 17.01 3.61
CA GLU A 91 -2.20 17.03 2.21
C GLU A 91 -1.51 15.88 1.45
N PRO A 92 -2.23 14.77 1.16
CA PRO A 92 -1.64 13.61 0.50
C PRO A 92 -1.04 13.96 -0.86
N SER A 93 0.27 13.77 -1.03
CA SER A 93 0.98 14.06 -2.28
C SER A 93 2.05 13.01 -2.59
N ILE A 94 1.79 12.22 -3.63
CA ILE A 94 2.74 11.22 -4.14
C ILE A 94 4.04 11.90 -4.60
N GLU A 95 3.95 13.10 -5.19
CA GLU A 95 5.12 13.88 -5.60
C GLU A 95 6.00 14.25 -4.39
N ALA A 96 5.38 14.65 -3.27
CA ALA A 96 6.11 14.95 -2.04
C ALA A 96 6.77 13.70 -1.45
N LEU A 97 6.09 12.56 -1.46
CA LEU A 97 6.63 11.27 -0.99
C LEU A 97 7.77 10.77 -1.88
N SER A 98 7.66 10.92 -3.20
CA SER A 98 8.75 10.60 -4.13
C SER A 98 9.96 11.50 -3.91
N LYS A 99 9.74 12.81 -3.76
CA LYS A 99 10.81 13.75 -3.44
C LYS A 99 11.48 13.43 -2.10
N ALA A 100 10.71 13.06 -1.07
CA ALA A 100 11.25 12.62 0.21
C ALA A 100 12.10 11.36 0.04
N SER A 101 11.60 10.35 -0.67
CA SER A 101 12.33 9.10 -0.96
C SER A 101 13.63 9.36 -1.72
N SER A 102 13.61 10.26 -2.71
CA SER A 102 14.79 10.72 -3.44
C SER A 102 15.86 11.29 -2.51
N LEU A 103 15.50 12.17 -1.57
CA LEU A 103 16.42 12.74 -0.57
C LEU A 103 16.97 11.66 0.37
N LEU A 104 16.13 10.72 0.79
CA LEU A 104 16.51 9.60 1.64
C LEU A 104 17.53 8.68 0.98
N PHE A 105 17.34 8.34 -0.30
CA PHE A 105 18.32 7.57 -1.07
C PHE A 105 19.66 8.29 -1.24
N LYS A 106 19.63 9.62 -1.44
CA LYS A 106 20.86 10.43 -1.42
C LYS A 106 21.56 10.36 -0.05
N ALA A 107 20.79 10.37 1.04
CA ALA A 107 21.33 10.22 2.39
C ALA A 107 21.94 8.83 2.62
N LEU A 108 21.28 7.74 2.20
CA LEU A 108 21.81 6.37 2.31
C LEU A 108 23.08 6.15 1.51
N TYR A 109 23.20 6.79 0.34
CA TYR A 109 24.42 6.70 -0.45
C TYR A 109 25.65 7.25 0.26
N VAL A 110 25.46 8.25 1.13
CA VAL A 110 26.57 8.82 1.92
C VAL A 110 26.69 8.18 3.30
N TYR A 111 25.57 7.80 3.92
CA TYR A 111 25.51 7.16 5.23
C TYR A 111 24.61 5.92 5.18
N PRO A 112 25.13 4.78 4.70
CA PRO A 112 24.35 3.55 4.56
C PRO A 112 23.86 3.00 5.90
N ASP A 113 24.56 3.33 6.99
CA ASP A 113 24.23 2.89 8.36
C ASP A 113 23.24 3.84 9.07
N ASN A 114 22.64 4.80 8.36
CA ASN A 114 21.68 5.73 8.96
C ASN A 114 20.29 5.10 9.07
N VAL A 115 20.03 4.45 10.20
CA VAL A 115 18.77 3.74 10.53
C VAL A 115 17.53 4.63 10.38
N SER A 116 17.66 5.94 10.65
CA SER A 116 16.53 6.87 10.52
C SER A 116 16.00 7.00 9.08
N VAL A 117 16.83 6.66 8.08
CA VAL A 117 16.39 6.64 6.69
C VAL A 117 15.49 5.43 6.41
N TYR A 118 15.84 4.25 6.91
CA TYR A 118 15.03 3.04 6.79
C TYR A 118 13.67 3.22 7.47
N HIS A 119 13.66 3.81 8.66
CA HIS A 119 12.43 4.20 9.34
C HIS A 119 11.54 5.10 8.48
N LEU A 120 12.10 6.15 7.87
CA LEU A 120 11.30 7.05 7.02
C LEU A 120 10.82 6.37 5.72
N LEU A 121 11.64 5.54 5.07
CA LEU A 121 11.24 4.80 3.85
C LEU A 121 10.15 3.76 4.15
N SER A 122 10.27 3.05 5.27
CA SER A 122 9.25 2.13 5.78
C SER A 122 7.96 2.88 6.08
N PHE A 123 8.03 4.03 6.77
CA PHE A 123 6.87 4.85 7.08
C PHE A 123 6.18 5.41 5.81
N ILE A 124 6.95 5.81 4.78
CA ILE A 124 6.37 6.20 3.49
C ILE A 124 5.62 5.01 2.87
N SER A 125 6.19 3.81 2.93
CA SER A 125 5.55 2.59 2.40
C SER A 125 4.27 2.25 3.18
N LEU A 126 4.26 2.47 4.50
CA LEU A 126 3.07 2.33 5.33
C LEU A 126 1.96 3.31 4.91
N ILE A 127 2.27 4.60 4.71
CA ILE A 127 1.29 5.61 4.21
C ILE A 127 0.68 5.18 2.88
N MET A 128 1.45 4.47 2.04
CA MET A 128 1.01 3.99 0.74
C MET A 128 0.31 2.63 0.79
N ASN A 129 -0.01 2.12 2.00
CA ASN A 129 -0.61 0.81 2.25
C ASN A 129 0.20 -0.36 1.65
N GLN A 130 1.53 -0.20 1.54
CA GLN A 130 2.46 -1.23 1.06
C GLN A 130 3.11 -1.94 2.25
N PHE A 131 2.29 -2.60 3.09
CA PHE A 131 2.70 -3.13 4.40
C PHE A 131 3.87 -4.11 4.34
N ASN A 132 3.86 -5.05 3.38
CA ASN A 132 4.94 -6.03 3.22
C ASN A 132 6.27 -5.35 2.86
N ILE A 133 6.25 -4.35 1.97
CA ILE A 133 7.44 -3.57 1.61
C ILE A 133 7.88 -2.71 2.80
N ALA A 134 6.94 -2.12 3.53
CA ALA A 134 7.22 -1.36 4.74
C ALA A 134 7.94 -2.21 5.80
N LEU A 135 7.45 -3.44 6.02
CA LEU A 135 8.04 -4.39 6.96
C LEU A 135 9.45 -4.79 6.51
N GLU A 136 9.63 -5.17 5.25
CA GLU A 136 10.93 -5.57 4.70
C GLU A 136 11.99 -4.46 4.85
N ILE A 137 11.64 -3.21 4.51
CA ILE A 137 12.53 -2.04 4.69
C ILE A 137 12.84 -1.81 6.18
N ALA A 138 11.86 -2.02 7.07
CA ALA A 138 12.06 -1.84 8.49
C ALA A 138 12.99 -2.89 9.11
N GLU A 139 12.82 -4.16 8.73
CA GLU A 139 13.69 -5.25 9.16
C GLU A 139 15.13 -5.05 8.67
N MET A 140 15.32 -4.51 7.47
CA MET A 140 16.65 -4.10 6.98
C MET A 140 17.30 -3.04 7.89
N GLY A 141 16.53 -2.03 8.31
CA GLY A 141 17.02 -1.03 9.25
C GLY A 141 17.32 -1.60 10.65
N GLN A 142 16.51 -2.55 11.11
CA GLN A 142 16.70 -3.23 12.41
C GLN A 142 17.99 -4.05 12.42
N CYS A 143 18.39 -4.64 11.28
CA CYS A 143 19.68 -5.31 11.15
C CYS A 143 20.89 -4.38 11.34
N ILE A 144 20.72 -3.07 11.18
CA ILE A 144 21.76 -2.06 11.38
C ILE A 144 21.81 -1.62 12.85
N ASP A 145 20.65 -1.36 13.46
CA ASP A 145 20.53 -1.01 14.89
C ASP A 145 19.23 -1.57 15.49
N GLU A 146 19.35 -2.70 16.19
CA GLU A 146 18.25 -3.38 16.88
C GLU A 146 17.63 -2.51 18.01
N SER A 147 18.37 -1.52 18.51
CA SER A 147 17.95 -0.70 19.66
C SER A 147 17.20 0.58 19.26
N TYR A 148 17.06 0.85 17.97
CA TYR A 148 16.41 2.05 17.47
C TYR A 148 14.89 1.97 17.62
N GLU A 149 14.38 2.48 18.74
CA GLU A 149 12.98 2.38 19.16
C GLU A 149 11.95 2.80 18.08
N PRO A 150 12.07 3.95 17.37
CA PRO A 150 11.05 4.35 16.40
C PRO A 150 10.78 3.32 15.31
N LEU A 151 11.80 2.54 14.94
CA LEU A 151 11.65 1.48 13.94
C LEU A 151 11.01 0.22 14.53
N ASN A 152 11.33 -0.11 15.78
CA ASN A 152 10.71 -1.24 16.47
C ASN A 152 9.21 -0.99 16.69
N GLU A 153 8.82 0.23 17.10
CA GLU A 153 7.41 0.62 17.21
C GLU A 153 6.68 0.50 15.86
N LEU A 154 7.32 0.96 14.77
CA LEU A 154 6.76 0.86 13.43
C LEU A 154 6.59 -0.60 12.98
N ILE A 155 7.55 -1.49 13.28
CA ILE A 155 7.44 -2.93 12.99
C ILE A 155 6.27 -3.55 13.74
N GLU A 156 6.10 -3.23 15.02
CA GLU A 156 4.97 -3.71 15.83
C GLU A 156 3.63 -3.24 15.24
N GLU A 157 3.54 -1.97 14.84
CA GLU A 157 2.36 -1.40 14.20
C GLU A 157 2.02 -2.10 12.87
N ILE A 158 3.01 -2.28 11.98
CA ILE A 158 2.82 -2.96 10.69
C ILE A 158 2.36 -4.41 10.90
N ASN A 159 2.97 -5.15 11.83
CA ASN A 159 2.56 -6.52 12.13
C ASN A 159 1.15 -6.59 12.71
N MET A 160 0.77 -5.64 13.55
CA MET A 160 -0.59 -5.56 14.07
C MET A 160 -1.60 -5.36 12.92
N ILE A 161 -1.32 -4.46 11.97
CA ILE A 161 -2.17 -4.23 10.81
C ILE A 161 -2.24 -5.48 9.92
N LEU A 162 -1.09 -6.07 9.56
CA LEU A 162 -1.02 -7.29 8.75
C LEU A 162 -1.83 -8.43 9.37
N SER A 163 -1.73 -8.65 10.69
CA SER A 163 -2.51 -9.70 11.36
C SER A 163 -4.02 -9.50 11.29
N GLN A 164 -4.50 -8.25 11.18
CA GLN A 164 -5.93 -7.97 11.00
C GLN A 164 -6.38 -8.20 9.55
N LEU A 165 -5.50 -7.88 8.60
CA LEU A 165 -5.71 -8.01 7.16
C LEU A 165 -5.62 -9.45 6.67
N GLU A 166 -4.53 -10.16 7.00
CA GLU A 166 -4.24 -11.54 6.56
C GLU A 166 -4.94 -12.58 7.44
N GLY A 167 -5.52 -12.15 8.56
CA GLY A 167 -6.22 -13.04 9.47
C GLY A 167 -5.28 -13.88 10.34
N THR A 168 -5.87 -14.84 11.04
CA THR A 168 -5.17 -15.74 11.98
C THR A 168 -5.76 -17.15 11.85
N GLU A 169 -5.27 -18.13 12.60
CA GLU A 169 -5.85 -19.49 12.61
C GLU A 169 -7.37 -19.50 12.91
N ASP A 170 -7.87 -18.52 13.67
CA ASP A 170 -9.28 -18.39 14.07
C ASP A 170 -10.05 -17.32 13.28
N GLN A 171 -9.43 -16.70 12.27
CA GLN A 171 -9.98 -15.54 11.58
C GLN A 171 -9.58 -15.52 10.11
N GLU A 172 -10.55 -15.59 9.21
CA GLU A 172 -10.33 -15.54 7.77
C GLU A 172 -9.66 -14.21 7.35
N PRO A 173 -8.77 -14.24 6.34
CA PRO A 173 -8.17 -13.04 5.76
C PRO A 173 -9.24 -12.12 5.17
N LEU A 174 -9.03 -10.81 5.31
CA LEU A 174 -9.72 -9.79 4.52
C LEU A 174 -8.99 -9.52 3.21
N ILE A 175 -7.66 -9.59 3.22
CA ILE A 175 -6.80 -9.30 2.07
C ILE A 175 -5.86 -10.48 1.79
N GLU A 176 -5.69 -10.79 0.51
CA GLU A 176 -4.71 -11.76 -0.02
C GLU A 176 -4.03 -11.11 -1.23
N ASP A 177 -2.69 -11.13 -1.28
CA ASP A 177 -1.90 -10.57 -2.40
C ASP A 177 -2.27 -9.10 -2.78
N ASN A 178 -2.57 -8.27 -1.77
CA ASN A 178 -3.04 -6.88 -1.91
C ASN A 178 -4.43 -6.71 -2.57
N GLU A 179 -5.22 -7.78 -2.69
CA GLU A 179 -6.61 -7.75 -3.14
C GLU A 179 -7.56 -8.25 -2.04
N LEU A 180 -8.86 -7.97 -2.18
CA LEU A 180 -9.88 -8.59 -1.32
C LEU A 180 -9.78 -10.12 -1.39
N SER A 181 -9.70 -10.77 -0.24
CA SER A 181 -9.75 -12.23 -0.13
C SER A 181 -11.01 -12.79 -0.78
N GLU A 182 -10.97 -14.05 -1.22
CA GLU A 182 -12.13 -14.67 -1.87
C GLU A 182 -13.36 -14.68 -0.95
N GLY A 183 -13.16 -14.93 0.34
CA GLY A 183 -14.21 -14.92 1.36
C GLY A 183 -14.86 -13.55 1.51
N LEU A 184 -14.05 -12.49 1.66
CA LEU A 184 -14.58 -11.12 1.81
C LEU A 184 -15.28 -10.67 0.53
N ARG A 185 -14.68 -10.93 -0.63
CA ARG A 185 -15.27 -10.61 -1.94
C ARG A 185 -16.63 -11.28 -2.11
N THR A 186 -16.77 -12.54 -1.71
CA THR A 186 -18.03 -13.29 -1.79
C THR A 186 -19.08 -12.68 -0.87
N ALA A 187 -18.73 -12.37 0.38
CA ALA A 187 -19.64 -11.71 1.32
C ALA A 187 -20.13 -10.35 0.79
N LEU A 188 -19.21 -9.54 0.25
CA LEU A 188 -19.52 -8.22 -0.32
C LEU A 188 -20.39 -8.33 -1.58
N CYS A 189 -20.13 -9.28 -2.47
CA CYS A 189 -21.00 -9.54 -3.63
C CYS A 189 -22.42 -9.92 -3.21
N ASN A 190 -22.57 -10.80 -2.22
CA ASN A 190 -23.88 -11.17 -1.70
C ASN A 190 -24.61 -9.99 -1.03
N ILE A 191 -23.86 -9.10 -0.35
CA ILE A 191 -24.41 -7.85 0.19
C ILE A 191 -24.90 -6.97 -0.95
N PHE A 192 -24.08 -6.75 -1.99
CA PHE A 192 -24.48 -5.99 -3.17
C PHE A 192 -25.76 -6.53 -3.80
N ASP A 193 -25.80 -7.85 -4.09
CA ASP A 193 -26.94 -8.53 -4.70
C ASP A 193 -28.22 -8.44 -3.84
N LYS A 194 -28.10 -8.29 -2.52
CA LYS A 194 -29.24 -8.10 -1.62
C LYS A 194 -29.89 -6.71 -1.77
N PHE A 195 -29.11 -5.70 -2.14
CA PHE A 195 -29.60 -4.33 -2.31
C PHE A 195 -29.92 -3.98 -3.76
N ASP A 196 -29.40 -4.72 -4.73
CA ASP A 196 -29.75 -4.64 -6.16
C ASP A 196 -31.15 -5.26 -6.38
N LYS A 197 -32.21 -4.46 -6.20
CA LYS A 197 -33.59 -4.94 -6.19
C LYS A 197 -34.16 -5.15 -7.58
N ASP A 198 -33.66 -4.41 -8.56
CA ASP A 198 -34.05 -4.57 -9.95
C ASP A 198 -33.16 -5.56 -10.73
N GLU A 199 -32.14 -6.11 -10.07
CA GLU A 199 -31.22 -7.14 -10.58
C GLU A 199 -30.52 -6.68 -11.88
N ASP A 200 -30.25 -5.37 -12.00
CA ASP A 200 -29.61 -4.78 -13.18
C ASP A 200 -28.08 -4.79 -13.07
N GLY A 201 -27.54 -5.22 -11.93
CA GLY A 201 -26.12 -5.28 -11.63
C GLY A 201 -25.54 -3.95 -11.11
N LEU A 202 -26.38 -2.94 -10.87
CA LEU A 202 -26.01 -1.59 -10.46
C LEU A 202 -26.90 -1.12 -9.31
N LEU A 203 -26.31 -0.52 -8.26
CA LEU A 203 -27.14 0.07 -7.21
C LEU A 203 -27.55 1.49 -7.59
N ASN A 204 -28.85 1.71 -7.77
CA ASN A 204 -29.42 3.02 -7.97
C ASN A 204 -29.46 3.82 -6.65
N PHE A 205 -29.90 5.08 -6.74
CA PHE A 205 -29.95 6.00 -5.61
C PHE A 205 -30.67 5.44 -4.37
N ASP A 206 -31.85 4.85 -4.56
CA ASP A 206 -32.68 4.37 -3.45
C ASP A 206 -32.03 3.15 -2.78
N GLU A 207 -31.40 2.28 -3.57
CA GLU A 207 -30.70 1.08 -3.10
C GLU A 207 -29.42 1.43 -2.34
N VAL A 208 -28.65 2.41 -2.84
CA VAL A 208 -27.48 2.94 -2.13
C VAL A 208 -27.91 3.62 -0.82
N ALA A 209 -29.03 4.35 -0.81
CA ALA A 209 -29.56 4.96 0.40
C ALA A 209 -29.92 3.89 1.46
N GLU A 210 -30.53 2.78 1.03
CA GLU A 210 -30.86 1.67 1.91
C GLU A 210 -29.63 0.92 2.41
N LEU A 211 -28.62 0.70 1.56
CA LEU A 211 -27.33 0.14 1.93
C LEU A 211 -26.69 0.99 3.05
N ILE A 212 -26.57 2.31 2.84
CA ILE A 212 -25.98 3.22 3.83
C ILE A 212 -26.80 3.24 5.13
N ASN A 213 -28.14 3.23 5.03
CA ASN A 213 -28.99 3.16 6.20
C ASN A 213 -28.84 1.83 6.95
N ALA A 214 -28.59 0.72 6.27
CA ALA A 214 -28.30 -0.57 6.92
C ALA A 214 -26.95 -0.55 7.66
N THR A 215 -25.94 0.14 7.11
CA THR A 215 -24.61 0.26 7.73
C THR A 215 -24.54 1.28 8.87
N ASN A 216 -25.22 2.43 8.70
CA ASN A 216 -25.06 3.60 9.59
C ASN A 216 -26.32 3.93 10.40
N GLY A 217 -27.45 3.27 10.13
CA GLY A 217 -28.73 3.51 10.80
C GLY A 217 -29.40 4.83 10.42
N GLN A 218 -28.91 5.53 9.39
CA GLN A 218 -29.46 6.81 8.93
C GLN A 218 -29.49 6.88 7.41
N TYR A 219 -30.56 7.46 6.86
CA TYR A 219 -30.65 7.79 5.45
C TYR A 219 -29.79 9.03 5.15
N PRO A 220 -28.81 8.93 4.24
CA PRO A 220 -28.02 10.07 3.82
C PRO A 220 -28.84 10.99 2.89
N ASP A 221 -28.39 12.24 2.75
CA ASP A 221 -28.99 13.16 1.78
C ASP A 221 -28.60 12.82 0.33
N ARG A 222 -29.36 13.39 -0.62
CA ARG A 222 -29.19 13.07 -2.03
C ARG A 222 -27.86 13.54 -2.61
N SER A 223 -27.40 14.70 -2.19
CA SER A 223 -26.10 15.24 -2.61
C SER A 223 -24.95 14.35 -2.17
N PHE A 224 -25.02 13.81 -0.95
CA PHE A 224 -24.03 12.90 -0.41
C PHE A 224 -23.94 11.61 -1.24
N ILE A 225 -25.06 10.95 -1.52
CA ILE A 225 -25.07 9.72 -2.33
C ILE A 225 -24.50 9.99 -3.73
N GLN A 226 -24.89 11.09 -4.39
CA GLN A 226 -24.37 11.43 -5.72
C GLN A 226 -22.86 11.65 -5.71
N GLN A 227 -22.34 12.36 -4.69
CA GLN A 227 -20.90 12.54 -4.52
C GLN A 227 -20.18 11.22 -4.28
N MET A 228 -20.78 10.36 -3.44
CA MET A 228 -20.22 9.05 -3.11
C MET A 228 -20.15 8.13 -4.35
N ILE A 229 -21.23 8.05 -5.13
CA ILE A 229 -21.27 7.28 -6.39
C ILE A 229 -20.25 7.81 -7.38
N GLY A 230 -20.20 9.14 -7.58
CA GLY A 230 -19.23 9.76 -8.47
C GLY A 230 -17.78 9.50 -8.04
N MET A 231 -17.50 9.57 -6.73
CA MET A 231 -16.18 9.27 -6.18
C MET A 231 -15.80 7.81 -6.40
N PHE A 232 -16.68 6.85 -6.08
CA PHE A 232 -16.38 5.42 -6.21
C PHE A 232 -16.24 4.99 -7.66
N ASN A 233 -17.12 5.44 -8.56
CA ASN A 233 -17.00 5.12 -9.98
C ASN A 233 -15.71 5.68 -10.59
N SER A 234 -15.21 6.82 -10.10
CA SER A 234 -13.93 7.37 -10.55
C SER A 234 -12.71 6.52 -10.16
N MET A 235 -12.84 5.61 -9.19
CA MET A 235 -11.75 4.71 -8.77
C MET A 235 -11.50 3.57 -9.76
N VAL A 236 -12.45 3.29 -10.66
CA VAL A 236 -12.35 2.19 -11.62
C VAL A 236 -12.18 2.76 -13.03
N VAL A 237 -11.05 2.46 -13.67
CA VAL A 237 -10.59 3.01 -14.96
C VAL A 237 -11.60 2.83 -16.11
N ASN A 238 -12.53 1.86 -15.97
CA ASN A 238 -13.56 1.56 -16.97
C ASN A 238 -14.99 1.61 -16.39
N SER A 239 -15.21 2.26 -15.24
CA SER A 239 -16.58 2.45 -14.74
C SER A 239 -17.37 3.33 -15.71
N ILE A 240 -18.70 3.18 -15.68
CA ILE A 240 -19.64 3.97 -16.49
C ILE A 240 -19.54 5.43 -16.01
N ASN A 241 -18.58 6.18 -16.55
CA ASN A 241 -18.46 7.62 -16.35
C ASN A 241 -19.54 8.29 -17.20
N GLY A 242 -20.75 8.36 -16.67
CA GLY A 242 -21.86 8.80 -17.47
C GLY A 242 -21.81 10.31 -17.73
N ALA A 243 -21.36 10.63 -18.95
CA ALA A 243 -21.59 11.91 -19.61
C ALA A 243 -22.68 11.78 -20.71
N ASP A 244 -23.27 10.60 -20.87
CA ASP A 244 -24.20 10.23 -21.94
C ASP A 244 -25.67 10.41 -21.58
N GLY A 245 -25.98 10.92 -20.37
CA GLY A 245 -27.33 11.37 -20.02
C GLY A 245 -28.38 10.26 -19.90
N ASN A 246 -27.95 8.99 -19.86
CA ASN A 246 -28.81 7.82 -19.75
C ASN A 246 -29.14 7.39 -18.30
N GLY A 247 -28.66 8.12 -17.29
CA GLY A 247 -28.98 7.86 -15.88
C GLY A 247 -28.12 6.81 -15.17
N ASP A 248 -27.36 5.98 -15.90
CA ASP A 248 -26.47 4.97 -15.30
C ASP A 248 -25.20 5.58 -14.67
N ALA A 249 -24.85 6.83 -15.00
CA ALA A 249 -23.81 7.63 -14.34
C ALA A 249 -24.01 7.77 -12.82
N ASP A 250 -25.28 7.72 -12.41
CA ASP A 250 -25.75 7.96 -11.05
C ASP A 250 -25.97 6.63 -10.29
N LYS A 251 -25.46 5.51 -10.82
CA LYS A 251 -25.54 4.19 -10.18
C LYS A 251 -24.16 3.68 -9.78
N LEU A 252 -24.10 2.93 -8.68
CA LEU A 252 -22.87 2.34 -8.18
C LEU A 252 -22.65 0.96 -8.81
N THR A 253 -21.51 0.77 -9.47
CA THR A 253 -21.12 -0.55 -10.00
C THR A 253 -20.60 -1.46 -8.88
N ARG A 254 -20.68 -2.76 -9.09
CA ARG A 254 -20.11 -3.76 -8.16
C ARG A 254 -18.61 -3.58 -8.01
N GLU A 255 -17.90 -3.30 -9.10
CA GLU A 255 -16.46 -3.07 -9.09
C GLU A 255 -16.09 -1.85 -8.25
N ALA A 256 -16.86 -0.75 -8.37
CA ALA A 256 -16.65 0.44 -7.55
C ALA A 256 -16.96 0.18 -6.07
N PHE A 257 -17.99 -0.61 -5.77
CA PHE A 257 -18.31 -1.05 -4.41
C PHE A 257 -17.18 -1.89 -3.79
N LEU A 258 -16.64 -2.86 -4.52
CA LEU A 258 -15.51 -3.68 -4.07
C LEU A 258 -14.23 -2.84 -3.92
N ALA A 259 -13.95 -1.92 -4.85
CA ALA A 259 -12.79 -1.02 -4.75
C ALA A 259 -12.87 -0.11 -3.52
N PHE A 260 -14.07 0.37 -3.19
CA PHE A 260 -14.30 1.14 -1.96
C PHE A 260 -13.98 0.32 -0.72
N TYR A 261 -14.54 -0.90 -0.62
CA TYR A 261 -14.28 -1.77 0.52
C TYR A 261 -12.80 -2.15 0.61
N LEU A 262 -12.12 -2.42 -0.50
CA LEU A 262 -10.68 -2.65 -0.50
C LEU A 262 -9.93 -1.49 0.14
N LYS A 263 -10.22 -0.25 -0.28
CA LYS A 263 -9.60 0.94 0.29
C LYS A 263 -9.91 1.09 1.79
N GLN A 264 -11.17 0.97 2.18
CA GLN A 264 -11.58 1.04 3.59
C GLN A 264 -10.92 -0.06 4.42
N THR A 265 -10.81 -1.28 3.91
CA THR A 265 -10.17 -2.40 4.60
C THR A 265 -8.68 -2.16 4.81
N LEU A 266 -7.98 -1.57 3.83
CA LEU A 266 -6.56 -1.21 3.98
C LEU A 266 -6.35 -0.11 5.03
N GLU A 267 -7.31 0.81 5.19
CA GLU A 267 -7.24 1.91 6.17
C GLU A 267 -7.69 1.49 7.58
N ASP A 268 -8.80 0.75 7.68
CA ASP A 268 -9.39 0.26 8.92
C ASP A 268 -10.02 -1.15 8.71
N PRO A 269 -9.21 -2.22 8.90
CA PRO A 269 -9.69 -3.60 8.81
C PRO A 269 -10.80 -3.92 9.81
N SER A 270 -10.76 -3.27 10.99
CA SER A 270 -11.72 -3.49 12.07
C SER A 270 -13.10 -2.94 11.72
N GLU A 271 -13.18 -1.77 11.09
CA GLU A 271 -14.44 -1.20 10.61
C GLU A 271 -15.08 -2.09 9.53
N THR A 272 -14.28 -2.65 8.60
CA THR A 272 -14.79 -3.60 7.60
C THR A 272 -15.47 -4.79 8.26
N ARG A 273 -14.84 -5.38 9.29
CA ARG A 273 -15.41 -6.51 10.03
C ARG A 273 -16.68 -6.12 10.78
N SER A 274 -16.71 -4.94 11.39
CA SER A 274 -17.89 -4.38 12.05
C SER A 274 -19.07 -4.22 11.08
N ASP A 275 -18.80 -3.70 9.87
CA ASP A 275 -19.82 -3.54 8.83
C ASP A 275 -20.43 -4.88 8.39
N LEU A 276 -19.61 -5.91 8.22
CA LEU A 276 -20.10 -7.25 7.88
C LEU A 276 -21.10 -7.81 8.91
N GLU A 277 -20.88 -7.56 10.21
CA GLU A 277 -21.82 -8.01 11.25
C GLU A 277 -23.19 -7.37 11.11
N LYS A 278 -23.24 -6.10 10.70
CA LYS A 278 -24.51 -5.38 10.46
C LYS A 278 -25.32 -6.01 9.32
N PHE A 279 -24.64 -6.65 8.37
CA PHE A 279 -25.27 -7.41 7.29
C PHE A 279 -25.58 -8.87 7.64
N GLY A 280 -25.30 -9.30 8.87
CA GLY A 280 -25.58 -10.65 9.36
C GLY A 280 -24.47 -11.66 9.06
N TYR A 281 -23.26 -11.21 8.74
CA TYR A 281 -22.10 -12.09 8.61
C TYR A 281 -21.40 -12.29 9.95
N ASP A 282 -20.68 -13.40 10.07
CA ASP A 282 -19.67 -13.56 11.09
C ASP A 282 -18.42 -12.78 10.71
N SER A 283 -18.04 -11.79 11.53
CA SER A 283 -16.90 -10.91 11.29
C SER A 283 -15.56 -11.64 11.18
N LYS A 284 -15.43 -12.83 11.75
CA LYS A 284 -14.19 -13.61 11.73
C LYS A 284 -14.16 -14.61 10.60
N LEU A 285 -15.26 -15.32 10.40
CA LEU A 285 -15.34 -16.43 9.45
C LEU A 285 -15.87 -16.00 8.07
N LEU A 286 -16.35 -14.76 7.93
CA LEU A 286 -16.88 -14.20 6.69
C LEU A 286 -18.05 -15.01 6.09
N ILE A 287 -18.72 -15.82 6.92
CA ILE A 287 -19.89 -16.61 6.54
C ILE A 287 -21.17 -15.93 7.02
N GLN A 288 -22.23 -16.04 6.23
CA GLN A 288 -23.54 -15.54 6.64
C GLN A 288 -24.04 -16.34 7.84
N ARG A 289 -24.43 -15.66 8.93
CA ARG A 289 -25.03 -16.32 10.09
C ARG A 289 -26.43 -16.78 9.69
N ASP A 290 -26.75 -18.03 10.00
CA ASP A 290 -28.14 -18.50 9.96
C ASP A 290 -28.93 -17.76 11.04
N ILE A 291 -29.55 -16.64 10.67
CA ILE A 291 -30.51 -15.96 11.53
C ILE A 291 -31.79 -16.79 11.49
N SER A 292 -31.82 -17.89 12.25
CA SER A 292 -33.11 -18.46 12.64
C SER A 292 -33.88 -17.35 13.38
N PRO A 293 -35.08 -16.96 12.91
CA PRO A 293 -35.85 -15.94 13.61
C PRO A 293 -36.07 -16.40 15.06
N PRO A 294 -36.00 -15.49 16.05
CA PRO A 294 -36.27 -15.85 17.43
C PRO A 294 -37.68 -16.47 17.49
N ALA A 295 -37.74 -17.68 18.04
CA ALA A 295 -38.97 -18.46 18.23
C ALA A 295 -39.93 -17.77 19.20
#